data_AF-B4DEU5-F1
#
_entry.id   AF-B4DEU5-F1
#
_cell.length_a   1.000
_cell.length_b   1.000
_cell.length_c   1.000
_cell.angle_alpha   90.00
_cell.angle_beta   90.00
_cell.angle_gamma   90.00
#
_symmetry.space_group_name_H-M   'P 1'
#
loop_
_entity.id
_entity.type
_entity.pdbx_description
1 polymer ?
#
loop_
_entity_poly.entity_id
_entity_poly.type
_entity_poly.pdbx_seq_one_letter_code
_entity_poly.pdbx_strand_id
1 'polypeptide(L)'
;MEQPKGVDWTVIILTCQYKDSVQVFQRELEVRQKREQIPAGTLLLAVEDPEKRVGSGGATLNALLVAAEHLSARAGFTGRDFPFDDCGRAFTCLPVENPEAPVEALVCNLDCLLDIMTYRLGPGSPPGVWVCSTDMLLSVPANPGEPETTWDCLPSSQPQQEASSALLAHPASGPAPLPY
;
A
#
# COMPACT_ATOMS: atom_id res chain seq x y z
N MET A 1 -31.87 -31.42 4.59
CA MET A 1 -30.73 -30.88 3.82
C MET A 1 -29.94 -30.02 4.78
N GLU A 2 -28.69 -30.37 5.08
CA GLU A 2 -27.81 -29.48 5.84
C GLU A 2 -27.58 -28.21 5.01
N GLN A 3 -27.77 -27.05 5.63
CA GLN A 3 -27.38 -25.81 4.97
C GLN A 3 -25.85 -25.76 4.91
N PRO A 4 -25.27 -25.37 3.76
CA PRO A 4 -23.83 -25.21 3.65
C PRO A 4 -23.35 -24.18 4.67
N LYS A 5 -22.30 -24.52 5.43
CA LYS A 5 -21.68 -23.59 6.37
C LYS A 5 -21.14 -22.38 5.58
N GLY A 6 -21.60 -21.19 5.94
CA GLY A 6 -21.16 -19.94 5.32
C GLY A 6 -19.69 -19.60 5.64
N VAL A 7 -19.17 -18.58 4.95
CA VAL A 7 -17.84 -18.02 5.21
C VAL A 7 -17.92 -16.97 6.32
N ASP A 8 -17.00 -17.04 7.28
CA ASP A 8 -16.85 -16.05 8.33
C ASP A 8 -15.97 -14.89 7.84
N TRP A 9 -16.62 -13.88 7.25
CA TRP A 9 -15.93 -12.69 6.75
C TRP A 9 -15.34 -11.85 7.89
N THR A 10 -14.09 -11.41 7.74
CA THR A 10 -13.43 -10.51 8.70
C THR A 10 -13.98 -9.08 8.62
N VAL A 11 -14.23 -8.59 7.40
CA VAL A 11 -14.76 -7.25 7.12
C VAL A 11 -15.70 -7.29 5.92
N ILE A 12 -16.78 -6.52 5.99
CA ILE A 12 -17.69 -6.23 4.86
C ILE A 12 -17.78 -4.71 4.73
N ILE A 13 -17.52 -4.21 3.53
CA ILE A 13 -17.58 -2.79 3.22
C ILE A 13 -18.61 -2.55 2.13
N LEU A 14 -19.48 -1.57 2.35
CA LEU A 14 -20.41 -1.07 1.34
C LEU A 14 -20.02 0.35 0.95
N THR A 15 -19.61 0.54 -0.30
CA THR A 15 -19.29 1.87 -0.82
C THR A 15 -20.54 2.59 -1.29
N CYS A 16 -20.55 3.91 -1.18
CA CYS A 16 -21.66 4.73 -1.65
C CYS A 16 -21.20 6.10 -2.12
N GLN A 17 -21.79 6.55 -3.23
CA GLN A 17 -21.44 7.82 -3.84
C GLN A 17 -21.89 9.05 -3.03
N TYR A 18 -22.88 8.90 -2.15
CA TYR A 18 -23.53 9.99 -1.45
C TYR A 18 -23.34 9.86 0.05
N LYS A 19 -22.77 10.88 0.69
CA LYS A 19 -22.60 10.98 2.14
C LYS A 19 -23.85 10.62 2.95
N ASP A 20 -25.01 11.09 2.51
CA ASP A 20 -26.28 10.86 3.23
C ASP A 20 -26.67 9.37 3.26
N SER A 21 -26.21 8.59 2.27
CA SER A 21 -26.45 7.14 2.22
C SER A 21 -25.61 6.36 3.23
N VAL A 22 -24.46 6.90 3.67
CA VAL A 22 -23.51 6.19 4.56
C VAL A 22 -24.22 5.74 5.83
N GLN A 23 -24.95 6.63 6.50
CA GLN A 23 -25.61 6.31 7.76
C GLN A 23 -26.72 5.27 7.58
N VAL A 24 -27.49 5.38 6.50
CA VAL A 24 -28.57 4.43 6.18
C VAL A 24 -27.98 3.05 5.90
N PHE A 25 -26.93 2.98 5.10
CA PHE A 25 -26.26 1.75 4.73
C PHE A 25 -25.59 1.09 5.94
N GLN A 26 -24.93 1.88 6.78
CA GLN A 26 -24.37 1.40 8.04
C GLN A 26 -25.47 0.76 8.90
N ARG A 27 -26.61 1.44 9.05
CA ARG A 27 -27.71 0.93 9.86
C ARG A 27 -28.29 -0.37 9.30
N GLU A 28 -28.39 -0.48 7.99
CA GLU A 28 -28.92 -1.66 7.30
C GLU A 28 -27.98 -2.87 7.42
N LEU A 29 -26.66 -2.65 7.44
CA LEU A 29 -25.65 -3.66 7.78
C LEU A 29 -25.79 -4.13 9.23
N GLU A 30 -25.93 -3.20 10.19
CA GLU A 30 -26.15 -3.54 11.61
C GLU A 30 -27.44 -4.35 11.83
N VAL A 31 -28.51 -4.06 11.08
CA VAL A 31 -29.76 -4.82 11.15
C VAL A 31 -29.54 -6.26 10.70
N ARG A 32 -28.77 -6.51 9.63
CA ARG A 32 -28.40 -7.87 9.20
C ARG A 32 -27.57 -8.61 10.25
N GLN A 33 -26.66 -7.91 10.92
CA GLN A 33 -25.87 -8.52 12.00
C GLN A 33 -26.75 -8.90 13.20
N LYS A 34 -27.69 -8.02 13.60
CA LYS A 34 -28.65 -8.30 14.68
C LYS A 34 -29.64 -9.42 14.35
N ARG A 35 -29.87 -9.66 13.06
CA ARG A 35 -30.68 -10.78 12.56
C ARG A 35 -29.87 -12.06 12.35
N GLU A 36 -28.60 -12.08 12.80
CA GLU A 36 -27.68 -13.21 12.66
C GLU A 36 -27.42 -13.63 11.20
N GLN A 37 -27.71 -12.74 10.24
CA GLN A 37 -27.41 -12.95 8.82
C GLN A 37 -25.93 -12.66 8.51
N ILE A 38 -25.29 -11.86 9.38
CA ILE A 38 -23.86 -11.58 9.35
C ILE A 38 -23.31 -11.91 10.75
N PRO A 39 -22.19 -12.64 10.85
CA PRO A 39 -21.57 -12.93 12.14
C PRO A 39 -21.25 -11.67 12.95
N ALA A 40 -21.42 -11.76 14.27
CA ALA A 40 -21.15 -10.64 15.19
C ALA A 40 -19.67 -10.19 15.19
N GLY A 41 -18.75 -11.08 14.81
CA GLY A 41 -17.31 -10.79 14.71
C GLY A 41 -16.90 -10.00 13.46
N THR A 42 -17.77 -9.91 12.45
CA THR A 42 -17.47 -9.22 11.19
C THR A 42 -17.48 -7.69 11.40
N LEU A 43 -16.41 -7.01 10.96
CA LEU A 43 -16.37 -5.55 10.90
C LEU A 43 -17.26 -5.04 9.75
N LEU A 44 -18.15 -4.10 10.04
CA LEU A 44 -19.11 -3.56 9.07
C LEU A 44 -18.89 -2.07 8.86
N LEU A 45 -18.60 -1.67 7.63
CA LEU A 45 -18.33 -0.28 7.28
C LEU A 45 -19.13 0.14 6.04
N ALA A 46 -19.89 1.22 6.16
CA ALA A 46 -20.36 1.98 5.01
C ALA A 46 -19.37 3.12 4.74
N VAL A 47 -18.89 3.24 3.51
CA VAL A 47 -17.82 4.17 3.14
C VAL A 47 -18.30 5.06 1.99
N GLU A 48 -18.13 6.37 2.16
CA GLU A 48 -18.37 7.33 1.07
C GLU A 48 -17.27 7.22 0.01
N ASP A 49 -17.64 7.30 -1.27
CA ASP A 49 -16.67 7.43 -2.35
C ASP A 49 -15.89 8.76 -2.20
N PRO A 50 -14.59 8.79 -2.53
CA PRO A 50 -13.77 10.00 -2.38
C PRO A 50 -14.24 11.14 -3.31
N GLU A 51 -14.89 10.80 -4.43
CA GLU A 51 -15.50 11.76 -5.33
C GLU A 51 -16.75 11.17 -6.00
N LYS A 52 -17.72 12.03 -6.33
CA LYS A 52 -18.87 11.63 -7.14
C LYS A 52 -18.40 11.16 -8.51
N ARG A 53 -18.80 9.95 -8.90
CA ARG A 53 -18.46 9.30 -10.19
C ARG A 53 -16.99 8.88 -10.32
N VAL A 54 -16.32 8.57 -9.20
CA VAL A 54 -14.97 7.97 -9.18
C VAL A 54 -14.89 6.61 -9.90
N GLY A 55 -16.03 5.95 -10.12
CA GLY A 55 -16.13 4.63 -10.72
C GLY A 55 -15.87 3.49 -9.73
N SER A 56 -16.22 2.26 -10.10
CA SER A 56 -16.14 1.11 -9.19
C SER A 56 -14.73 0.81 -8.70
N GLY A 57 -13.72 0.99 -9.57
CA GLY A 57 -12.32 0.78 -9.20
C GLY A 57 -11.83 1.76 -8.12
N GLY A 58 -12.08 3.06 -8.29
CA GLY A 58 -11.70 4.07 -7.31
C GLY A 58 -12.44 3.93 -5.98
N ALA A 59 -13.74 3.60 -6.03
CA ALA A 59 -14.53 3.29 -4.84
C ALA A 59 -13.95 2.07 -4.09
N THR A 60 -13.58 1.02 -4.84
CA THR A 60 -12.98 -0.20 -4.26
C THR A 60 -11.62 0.10 -3.63
N LEU A 61 -10.76 0.90 -4.27
CA LEU A 61 -9.47 1.27 -3.71
C LEU A 61 -9.62 2.08 -2.40
N ASN A 62 -10.57 3.01 -2.37
CA ASN A 62 -10.90 3.75 -1.15
C ASN A 62 -11.42 2.81 -0.05
N ALA A 63 -12.28 1.85 -0.39
CA ALA A 63 -12.75 0.85 0.56
C ALA A 63 -11.60 0.03 1.16
N LEU A 64 -10.64 -0.40 0.33
CA LEU A 64 -9.46 -1.14 0.79
C LEU A 64 -8.57 -0.30 1.71
N LEU A 65 -8.37 0.99 1.39
CA LEU A 65 -7.64 1.92 2.25
C LEU A 65 -8.30 2.02 3.64
N VAL A 66 -9.61 2.25 3.67
CA VAL A 66 -10.38 2.35 4.93
C VAL A 66 -10.35 1.04 5.70
N ALA A 67 -10.43 -0.12 5.01
CA ALA A 67 -10.32 -1.44 5.65
C ALA A 67 -8.95 -1.62 6.31
N ALA A 68 -7.88 -1.31 5.57
CA ALA A 68 -6.51 -1.44 6.04
C ALA A 68 -6.26 -0.58 7.28
N GLU A 69 -6.75 0.67 7.29
CA GLU A 69 -6.66 1.55 8.46
C GLU A 69 -7.38 0.97 9.68
N HIS A 70 -8.64 0.55 9.53
CA HIS A 70 -9.43 0.00 10.64
C HIS A 70 -8.84 -1.30 11.19
N LEU A 71 -8.39 -2.20 10.32
CA LEU A 71 -7.79 -3.46 10.73
C LEU A 71 -6.43 -3.24 11.39
N SER A 72 -5.61 -2.34 10.86
CA SER A 72 -4.32 -1.98 11.45
C SER A 72 -4.50 -1.33 12.82
N ALA A 73 -5.45 -0.41 12.98
CA ALA A 73 -5.77 0.21 14.27
C ALA A 73 -6.25 -0.82 15.29
N ARG A 74 -7.11 -1.76 14.88
CA ARG A 74 -7.58 -2.86 15.75
C ARG A 74 -6.47 -3.80 16.18
N ALA A 75 -5.47 -4.02 15.33
CA ALA A 75 -4.33 -4.88 15.62
C ALA A 75 -3.17 -4.14 16.32
N GLY A 76 -3.25 -2.81 16.47
CA GLY A 76 -2.18 -2.00 17.07
C GLY A 76 -1.00 -1.75 16.13
N PHE A 77 -1.18 -1.84 14.81
CA PHE A 77 -0.13 -1.66 13.81
C PHE A 77 0.03 -0.21 13.32
N THR A 78 -0.42 0.79 14.08
CA THR A 78 -0.33 2.19 13.69
C THR A 78 1.11 2.70 13.91
N GLY A 79 1.95 2.55 12.89
CA GLY A 79 3.34 3.04 12.91
C GLY A 79 4.31 2.09 13.63
N ARG A 80 5.53 1.97 13.10
CA ARG A 80 6.64 1.32 13.81
C ARG A 80 7.34 2.40 14.62
N ASP A 81 7.29 2.30 15.94
CA ASP A 81 8.07 3.18 16.81
C ASP A 81 9.55 2.85 16.69
N PHE A 82 10.33 3.81 16.20
CA PHE A 82 11.79 3.75 16.24
C PHE A 82 12.25 4.65 17.40
N PRO A 83 12.68 4.09 18.55
CA PRO A 83 12.95 4.88 19.76
C PRO A 83 14.03 5.96 19.62
N PHE A 84 14.72 6.02 18.48
CA PHE A 84 15.87 6.89 18.23
C PHE A 84 15.81 7.59 16.85
N ASP A 85 14.71 7.46 16.10
CA ASP A 85 14.56 8.07 14.78
C ASP A 85 13.08 8.39 14.47
N ASP A 86 12.71 9.66 14.59
CA ASP A 86 11.34 10.13 14.32
C ASP A 86 10.92 9.96 12.85
N CYS A 87 11.89 9.81 11.94
CA CYS A 87 11.67 9.67 10.50
C CYS A 87 11.73 8.20 10.04
N GLY A 88 12.07 7.28 10.96
CA GLY A 88 12.22 5.85 10.69
C GLY A 88 13.32 5.52 9.68
N ARG A 89 13.39 4.24 9.28
CA ARG A 89 14.51 3.68 8.50
C ARG A 89 14.72 4.23 7.08
N ALA A 90 13.77 5.01 6.54
CA ALA A 90 13.92 5.62 5.22
C ALA A 90 15.09 6.61 5.15
N PHE A 91 15.37 7.30 6.26
CA PHE A 91 16.36 8.38 6.33
C PHE A 91 17.65 7.95 7.07
N THR A 92 17.84 6.64 7.26
CA THR A 92 19.10 6.12 7.80
C THR A 92 20.26 6.54 6.91
N CYS A 93 21.21 7.28 7.50
CA CYS A 93 22.41 7.76 6.82
C CYS A 93 23.27 6.57 6.38
N LEU A 94 23.70 6.59 5.13
CA LEU A 94 24.55 5.58 4.54
C LEU A 94 26.00 6.09 4.50
N PRO A 95 26.99 5.19 4.58
CA PRO A 95 28.41 5.55 4.47
C PRO A 95 28.79 5.80 3.00
N VAL A 96 28.08 6.71 2.34
CA VAL A 96 28.27 7.09 0.95
C VAL A 96 28.08 8.60 0.80
N GLU A 97 28.89 9.21 -0.05
CA GLU A 97 28.85 10.64 -0.34
C GLU A 97 28.52 10.84 -1.82
N ASN A 98 27.76 11.89 -2.13
CA ASN A 98 27.56 12.33 -3.51
C ASN A 98 28.27 13.69 -3.71
N PRO A 99 29.52 13.71 -4.17
CA PRO A 99 30.28 14.94 -4.35
C PRO A 99 29.74 15.82 -5.49
N GLU A 100 28.91 15.28 -6.37
CA GLU A 100 28.26 16.01 -7.46
C GLU A 100 26.89 16.59 -7.05
N ALA A 101 26.44 16.33 -5.83
CA ALA A 101 25.17 16.84 -5.34
C ALA A 101 25.17 18.38 -5.33
N PRO A 102 24.08 19.04 -5.74
CA PRO A 102 23.97 20.50 -5.71
C PRO A 102 24.09 21.10 -4.29
N VAL A 103 23.85 20.28 -3.26
CA VAL A 103 23.89 20.65 -1.84
C VAL A 103 24.58 19.53 -1.06
N GLU A 104 25.48 19.91 -0.16
CA GLU A 104 26.14 18.97 0.75
C GLU A 104 25.15 18.45 1.81
N ALA A 105 24.91 17.14 1.80
CA ALA A 105 24.06 16.45 2.75
C ALA A 105 24.51 14.99 2.91
N LEU A 106 24.14 14.38 4.04
CA LEU A 106 24.29 12.94 4.22
C LEU A 106 23.37 12.21 3.24
N VAL A 107 23.89 11.20 2.55
CA VAL A 107 23.08 10.32 1.71
C VAL A 107 22.35 9.33 2.60
N CYS A 108 21.04 9.15 2.37
CA CYS A 108 20.22 8.19 3.09
C CYS A 108 19.68 7.09 2.18
N ASN A 109 19.03 6.08 2.78
CA ASN A 109 18.43 4.97 2.03
C ASN A 109 17.46 5.45 0.93
N LEU A 110 16.63 6.45 1.23
CA LEU A 110 15.68 7.01 0.26
C LEU A 110 16.40 7.59 -0.97
N ASP A 111 17.54 8.25 -0.80
CA ASP A 111 18.31 8.82 -1.91
C ASP A 111 18.79 7.73 -2.87
N CYS A 112 19.30 6.61 -2.34
CA CYS A 112 19.70 5.46 -3.14
C CYS A 112 18.53 4.83 -3.89
N LEU A 113 17.38 4.67 -3.22
CA LEU A 113 16.18 4.14 -3.86
C LEU A 113 15.69 5.06 -4.99
N LEU A 114 15.70 6.38 -4.77
CA LEU A 114 15.32 7.36 -5.79
C LEU A 114 16.24 7.29 -7.01
N ASP A 115 17.56 7.18 -6.81
CA ASP A 115 18.53 7.05 -7.91
C ASP A 115 18.26 5.81 -8.76
N ILE A 116 18.11 4.65 -8.10
CA ILE A 116 17.88 3.38 -8.79
C ILE A 116 16.56 3.39 -9.54
N MET A 117 15.48 3.81 -8.88
CA MET A 117 14.16 3.83 -9.49
C MET A 117 14.08 4.82 -10.65
N THR A 118 14.74 5.98 -10.54
CA THR A 118 14.68 7.02 -11.58
C THR A 118 15.58 6.72 -12.76
N TYR A 119 16.82 6.31 -12.51
CA TYR A 119 17.85 6.25 -13.55
C TYR A 119 18.22 4.84 -14.00
N ARG A 120 17.91 3.79 -13.22
CA ARG A 120 18.20 2.40 -13.62
C ARG A 120 16.96 1.62 -14.04
N LEU A 121 15.89 1.66 -13.25
CA LEU A 121 14.68 0.88 -13.50
C LEU A 121 13.58 1.66 -14.25
N GLY A 122 13.50 2.97 -14.01
CA GLY A 122 12.52 3.86 -14.62
C GLY A 122 12.64 4.08 -16.13
N PRO A 123 13.84 4.15 -16.74
CA PRO A 123 13.97 4.40 -18.18
C PRO A 123 13.16 3.40 -19.03
N GLY A 124 12.30 3.91 -19.90
CA GLY A 124 11.42 3.10 -20.75
C GLY A 124 10.03 2.81 -20.14
N SER A 125 9.82 3.09 -18.85
CA SER A 125 8.50 3.00 -18.22
C SER A 125 7.69 4.29 -18.41
N PRO A 126 6.35 4.20 -18.59
CA PRO A 126 5.48 5.38 -18.51
C PRO A 126 5.42 5.93 -17.07
N PRO A 127 4.96 7.18 -16.87
CA PRO A 127 4.71 7.71 -15.52
C PRO A 127 3.80 6.77 -14.71
N GLY A 128 4.15 6.51 -13.46
CA GLY A 128 3.47 5.54 -12.61
C GLY A 128 3.77 5.71 -11.13
N VAL A 129 3.35 4.73 -10.32
CA VAL A 129 3.54 4.72 -8.87
C VAL A 129 4.48 3.57 -8.49
N TRP A 130 5.46 3.88 -7.65
CA TRP A 130 6.29 2.88 -6.98
C TRP A 130 6.04 2.95 -5.48
N VAL A 131 5.94 1.79 -4.84
CA VAL A 131 5.76 1.65 -3.39
C VAL A 131 6.78 0.65 -2.89
N CYS A 132 7.56 1.04 -1.88
CA CYS A 132 8.52 0.18 -1.20
C CYS A 132 8.45 0.38 0.32
N SER A 133 8.92 -0.61 1.07
CA SER A 133 9.07 -0.45 2.53
C SER A 133 10.30 0.41 2.84
N THR A 134 10.24 1.14 3.96
CA THR A 134 11.32 2.04 4.41
C THR A 134 12.57 1.31 4.89
N ASP A 135 12.49 -0.02 5.05
CA ASP A 135 13.59 -0.88 5.46
C ASP A 135 14.22 -1.68 4.33
N MET A 136 13.86 -1.43 3.07
CA MET A 136 14.46 -2.12 1.93
C MET A 136 15.68 -1.39 1.39
N LEU A 137 16.75 -2.15 1.14
CA LEU A 137 17.88 -1.77 0.31
C LEU A 137 17.74 -2.51 -1.02
N LEU A 138 17.78 -1.75 -2.11
CA LEU A 138 17.71 -2.29 -3.46
C LEU A 138 19.10 -2.27 -4.10
N SER A 139 19.56 -3.43 -4.55
CA SER A 139 20.78 -3.55 -5.34
C SER A 139 20.42 -4.00 -6.75
N VAL A 140 20.65 -3.12 -7.73
CA VAL A 140 20.46 -3.43 -9.16
C VAL A 140 21.84 -3.49 -9.82
N PRO A 141 22.20 -4.63 -10.46
CA PRO A 141 23.49 -4.76 -11.16
C PRO A 141 23.61 -3.71 -12.26
N ALA A 142 24.84 -3.23 -12.48
CA ALA A 142 25.10 -2.18 -13.47
C ALA A 142 25.02 -2.72 -14.91
N ASN A 143 25.25 -4.03 -15.09
CA ASN A 143 25.34 -4.67 -16.40
C ASN A 143 24.31 -5.81 -16.55
N PRO A 144 23.70 -6.01 -17.74
CA PRO A 144 22.72 -7.08 -18.02
C PRO A 144 23.22 -8.54 -17.93
N GLY A 145 24.31 -8.83 -17.21
CA GLY A 145 24.86 -10.18 -17.02
C GLY A 145 25.47 -10.42 -15.62
N GLU A 146 25.29 -9.48 -14.70
CA GLU A 146 25.69 -9.56 -13.29
C GLU A 146 24.52 -10.10 -12.43
N PRO A 147 24.77 -10.58 -11.19
CA PRO A 147 23.77 -11.29 -10.40
C PRO A 147 22.45 -10.51 -10.25
N GLU A 148 21.37 -11.27 -10.18
CA GLU A 148 19.96 -10.83 -10.16
C GLU A 148 19.70 -9.66 -9.20
N THR A 149 18.75 -8.78 -9.55
CA THR A 149 18.29 -7.70 -8.66
C THR A 149 17.94 -8.26 -7.28
N THR A 150 18.59 -7.75 -6.25
CA THR A 150 18.45 -8.25 -4.87
C THR A 150 17.80 -7.21 -3.98
N TRP A 151 17.00 -7.72 -3.03
CA TRP A 151 16.29 -6.95 -2.03
C TRP A 151 16.77 -7.40 -0.66
N ASP A 152 17.47 -6.50 0.04
CA ASP A 152 17.91 -6.73 1.41
C ASP A 152 17.09 -5.87 2.38
N CYS A 153 16.87 -6.35 3.59
CA CYS A 153 16.25 -5.56 4.65
C CYS A 153 17.32 -4.97 5.57
N LEU A 154 17.16 -3.72 5.98
CA LEU A 154 17.96 -3.13 7.06
C LEU A 154 17.76 -3.96 8.34
N PRO A 155 18.85 -4.29 9.06
CA PRO A 155 18.77 -5.13 10.26
C PRO A 155 17.81 -4.50 11.29
N SER A 156 16.96 -5.34 11.87
CA SER A 156 15.97 -4.91 12.87
C SER A 156 16.08 -5.72 14.16
N SER A 157 15.82 -5.07 15.30
CA SER A 157 15.89 -5.66 16.64
C SER A 157 14.58 -6.32 17.09
N GLN A 158 13.51 -6.27 16.29
CA GLN A 158 12.20 -6.86 16.59
C GLN A 158 11.89 -8.01 15.63
N PRO A 159 11.17 -9.06 16.08
CA PRO A 159 10.73 -10.15 15.19
C PRO A 159 9.85 -9.59 14.06
N GLN A 160 10.34 -9.66 12.82
CA GLN A 160 9.59 -9.25 11.64
C GLN A 160 8.47 -10.25 11.36
N GLN A 161 7.22 -9.78 11.25
CA GLN A 161 6.27 -10.40 10.34
C GLN A 161 6.70 -9.97 8.94
N GLU A 162 7.30 -10.91 8.20
CA GLU A 162 7.78 -10.69 6.83
C GLU A 162 6.61 -10.26 5.93
N ALA A 163 6.58 -8.99 5.55
CA ALA A 163 5.80 -8.49 4.43
C ALA A 163 6.73 -7.68 3.52
N SER A 164 7.68 -8.38 2.90
CA SER A 164 8.46 -7.83 1.78
C SER A 164 7.57 -7.84 0.54
N SER A 165 6.80 -6.77 0.33
CA SER A 165 6.04 -6.59 -0.92
C SER A 165 6.35 -5.22 -1.52
N ALA A 166 7.13 -5.21 -2.60
CA ALA A 166 7.21 -4.09 -3.53
C ALA A 166 6.22 -4.35 -4.67
N LEU A 167 5.34 -3.40 -4.96
CA LEU A 167 4.39 -3.48 -6.07
C LEU A 167 4.73 -2.38 -7.07
N LEU A 168 5.19 -2.77 -8.27
CA LEU A 168 5.29 -1.89 -9.42
C LEU A 168 3.96 -1.96 -10.17
N ALA A 169 3.15 -0.91 -10.08
CA ALA A 169 1.92 -0.82 -10.86
C ALA A 169 2.26 -0.26 -12.24
N HIS A 170 2.26 -1.11 -13.27
CA HIS A 170 2.26 -0.63 -14.66
C HIS A 170 0.90 0.02 -14.96
N PRO A 171 0.84 1.26 -15.48
CA PRO A 171 -0.41 1.82 -15.96
C PRO A 171 -0.92 0.96 -17.13
N ALA A 172 -2.23 0.68 -17.12
CA ALA A 172 -2.91 -0.01 -18.19
C ALA A 172 -2.57 0.65 -19.53
N SER A 173 -2.13 -0.16 -20.50
CA SER A 173 -1.87 0.26 -21.87
C SER A 173 -2.99 1.19 -22.36
N GLY A 174 -2.63 2.44 -22.70
CA GLY A 174 -3.56 3.38 -23.31
C GLY A 174 -4.15 2.81 -24.60
N PRO A 175 -5.34 3.29 -25.02
CA PRO A 175 -5.99 2.77 -26.22
C PRO A 175 -5.08 2.94 -27.44
N ALA A 176 -4.88 1.85 -28.18
CA ALA A 176 -4.13 1.84 -29.41
C ALA A 176 -4.67 2.90 -30.39
N PRO A 177 -3.81 3.66 -31.09
CA PRO A 177 -4.26 4.63 -32.07
C PRO A 177 -4.98 3.89 -33.21
N LEU A 178 -6.21 4.32 -33.50
CA LEU A 178 -6.98 3.82 -34.64
C LEU A 178 -6.25 4.14 -35.94
N PRO A 179 -6.15 3.19 -36.89
CA PRO A 179 -5.58 3.47 -38.20
C PRO A 179 -6.50 4.43 -38.97
N TYR A 180 -5.91 5.49 -39.51
CA TYR A 180 -6.51 6.33 -40.54
C TYR A 180 -6.63 5.57 -41.87
#